data_AF-A0A538CHZ4-F1
#
_entry.id   AF-A0A538CHZ4-F1
#
_cell.length_a   1.000
_cell.length_b   1.000
_cell.length_c   1.000
_cell.angle_alpha   90.00
_cell.angle_beta   90.00
_cell.angle_gamma   90.00
#
_symmetry.space_group_name_H-M   'P 1'
#
loop_
_entity.id
_entity.type
_entity.pdbx_description
1 polymer ?
#
loop_
_entity_poly.entity_id
_entity_poly.type
_entity_poly.pdbx_seq_one_letter_code
_entity_poly.pdbx_strand_id
1 'polypeptide(L)' 'GIFVVEALSVMIQVFAFQTFRKRVFLMAPIHHHFELMSWSETKIILRFWIVAAVCSAIGFTIYQQSIT' A
#
# COMPACT_ATOMS: atom_id res chain seq x y z
N GLY A 1 3.37 -3.19 -7.36
CA GLY A 1 2.26 -2.33 -6.89
C GLY A 1 2.31 -2.14 -5.39
N ILE A 2 1.91 -3.16 -4.61
CA ILE A 2 1.75 -3.06 -3.15
C ILE A 2 3.00 -2.57 -2.40
N PHE A 3 4.20 -3.02 -2.77
CA PHE A 3 5.46 -2.57 -2.15
C PHE A 3 5.73 -1.07 -2.32
N VAL A 4 5.28 -0.48 -3.43
CA VAL A 4 5.41 0.96 -3.67
C VAL A 4 4.47 1.71 -2.73
N VAL A 5 3.26 1.20 -2.51
CA VAL A 5 2.29 1.78 -1.55
C VAL A 5 2.83 1.72 -0.12
N GLU A 6 3.42 0.59 0.27
CA GLU A 6 4.08 0.41 1.56
C GLU A 6 5.21 1.42 1.76
N ALA A 7 6.13 1.54 0.80
CA ALA A 7 7.21 2.53 0.85
C ALA A 7 6.70 3.99 0.86
N LEU A 8 5.69 4.31 0.05
CA LEU A 8 5.06 5.63 0.02
C LEU A 8 4.38 5.97 1.36
N SER A 9 3.73 5.01 2.00
CA SER A 9 3.12 5.22 3.32
C SER A 9 4.16 5.64 4.36
N VAL A 10 5.35 5.03 4.33
CA VAL A 10 6.47 5.38 5.22
C VAL A 10 7.00 6.76 4.87
N MET A 11 7.22 7.05 3.59
CA MET A 11 7.70 8.38 3.15
C MET A 11 6.73 9.50 3.56
N ILE A 12 5.42 9.33 3.34
CA ILE A 12 4.40 10.29 3.73
C ILE A 12 4.37 10.45 5.26
N GLN A 13 4.41 9.36 6.01
CA GLN A 13 4.41 9.40 7.47
C GLN A 13 5.63 10.15 8.01
N VAL A 14 6.82 9.85 7.48
CA VAL A 14 8.08 10.48 7.87
C VAL A 14 8.08 11.97 7.50
N PHE A 15 7.66 12.31 6.28
CA PHE A 15 7.56 13.70 5.82
C PHE A 15 6.58 14.50 6.68
N ALA A 16 5.38 13.99 6.91
CA ALA A 16 4.37 14.67 7.73
C ALA A 16 4.82 14.85 9.18
N PHE A 17 5.54 13.87 9.74
CA PHE A 17 6.08 13.98 11.08
C PHE A 17 7.24 14.97 11.16
N GLN A 18 8.07 15.09 10.13
CA GLN A 18 9.14 16.11 10.08
C GLN A 18 8.59 17.52 9.88
N THR A 19 7.62 17.72 8.99
CA THR A 19 7.08 19.05 8.65
C THR A 19 6.04 19.54 9.64
N PHE A 20 5.09 18.68 10.03
CA PHE A 20 3.93 19.07 10.82
C PHE A 20 3.91 18.47 12.23
N ARG A 21 4.85 17.56 12.55
CA ARG A 21 4.89 16.80 13.82
C ARG A 21 3.58 16.05 14.12
N LYS A 22 2.82 15.73 13.07
CA LYS A 22 1.56 14.97 13.13
C LYS A 22 1.70 13.67 12.38
N ARG A 23 1.06 12.62 12.89
CA ARG A 23 1.00 11.30 12.23
C ARG A 23 -0.21 11.27 11.29
N VAL A 24 -0.01 10.86 10.05
CA VAL A 24 -1.10 10.71 9.05
C VAL A 24 -1.75 9.34 9.18
N PHE A 25 -0.93 8.31 9.33
CA PHE A 25 -1.37 6.95 9.63
C PHE A 25 -1.16 6.64 11.11
N LEU A 26 -1.99 5.75 11.67
CA LEU A 26 -1.81 5.24 13.04
C LEU A 26 -0.41 4.64 13.23
N MET A 27 0.04 3.87 12.25
CA MET A 27 1.38 3.31 12.14
C MET A 27 1.72 3.13 10.67
N ALA A 28 2.99 3.35 10.32
CA ALA A 28 3.52 3.01 9.02
C ALA A 28 4.56 1.89 9.21
N PRO A 29 4.66 0.90 8.31
CA PRO A 29 3.97 0.83 7.01
C PRO A 29 2.45 0.54 7.06
N ILE A 30 1.77 0.65 5.92
CA ILE A 30 0.29 0.69 5.86
C ILE A 30 -0.40 -0.60 6.31
N HIS A 31 0.22 -1.77 6.22
CA HIS A 31 -0.38 -3.00 6.78
C HIS A 31 -0.56 -2.92 8.32
N HIS A 32 0.40 -2.37 9.07
CA HIS A 32 0.24 -2.17 10.52
C HIS A 32 -0.85 -1.17 10.88
N HIS A 33 -1.14 -0.21 9.99
CA HIS A 33 -2.29 0.68 10.18
C HIS A 33 -3.59 -0.10 10.28
N PHE A 34 -3.77 -1.14 9.45
CA PHE A 34 -4.96 -1.99 9.47
C PHE A 34 -4.97 -2.97 10.66
N GLU A 35 -3.81 -3.44 11.11
CA GLU A 35 -3.71 -4.25 12.34
C GLU A 35 -4.21 -3.48 13.56
N LEU A 36 -3.83 -2.20 13.69
CA LEU A 36 -4.32 -1.32 14.76
C LEU A 36 -5.83 -1.02 14.65
N MET A 37 -6.42 -1.17 13.46
CA MET A 37 -7.87 -1.14 13.25
C MET A 37 -8.55 -2.49 13.57
N SER A 38 -7.86 -3.41 14.26
CA SER A 38 -8.37 -4.73 14.65
C SER A 38 -8.66 -5.66 13.47
N TRP A 39 -7.90 -5.55 12.38
CA TRP A 39 -7.93 -6.54 11.31
C TRP A 39 -6.94 -7.67 11.59
N SER A 40 -7.33 -8.90 11.31
CA SER A 40 -6.41 -10.04 11.39
C SER A 40 -5.38 -9.97 10.26
N GLU A 41 -4.13 -10.34 10.58
CA GLU A 41 -3.02 -10.34 9.64
C GLU A 41 -3.36 -11.10 8.35
N THR A 42 -3.94 -12.30 8.47
CA THR A 42 -4.39 -13.10 7.31
C THR A 42 -5.39 -12.36 6.43
N LYS A 43 -6.33 -11.59 7.03
CA LYS A 43 -7.33 -10.82 6.29
C LYS A 43 -6.66 -9.69 5.50
N ILE A 44 -5.65 -9.04 6.08
CA ILE A 44 -4.90 -7.96 5.43
C ILE A 44 -4.09 -8.52 4.26
N ILE A 45 -3.33 -9.60 4.48
CA ILE A 45 -2.52 -10.26 3.46
C ILE A 45 -3.38 -10.66 2.25
N LEU A 46 -4.52 -11.33 2.48
CA LEU A 46 -5.42 -11.76 1.40
C LEU A 46 -5.95 -10.58 0.58
N ARG A 47 -6.33 -9.47 1.24
CA ARG A 47 -6.79 -8.26 0.54
C ARG A 47 -5.68 -7.62 -0.27
N PHE A 48 -4.46 -7.60 0.26
CA PHE A 48 -3.30 -7.05 -0.43
C PHE A 48 -2.93 -7.89 -1.65
N TRP A 49 -3.11 -9.22 -1.60
CA TRP A 49 -2.94 -10.10 -2.76
C TRP A 49 -3.96 -9.83 -3.85
N ILE A 50 -5.23 -9.58 -3.50
CA ILE A 50 -6.25 -9.19 -4.48
C ILE A 50 -5.83 -7.90 -5.19
N VAL A 51 -5.40 -6.88 -4.44
CA VAL A 51 -4.92 -5.62 -5.02
C VAL A 51 -3.67 -5.84 -5.89
N ALA A 52 -2.74 -6.67 -5.45
CA ALA A 52 -1.54 -7.00 -6.21
C ALA A 52 -1.87 -7.71 -7.53
N ALA A 53 -2.82 -8.65 -7.52
CA ALA A 53 -3.28 -9.34 -8.71
C ALA A 53 -3.94 -8.38 -9.71
N VAL A 54 -4.79 -7.46 -9.24
CA VAL A 54 -5.41 -6.43 -10.08
C VAL A 54 -4.36 -5.50 -10.69
N CYS A 55 -3.40 -5.01 -9.89
CA CYS A 55 -2.31 -4.18 -10.43
C CYS A 55 -1.47 -4.92 -11.48
N SER A 56 -1.21 -6.22 -11.26
CA SER A 56 -0.48 -7.06 -12.21
C SER A 56 -1.25 -7.21 -13.53
N ALA A 57 -2.55 -7.48 -13.46
CA ALA A 57 -3.42 -7.59 -14.62
C ALA A 57 -3.47 -6.29 -15.43
N ILE A 58 -3.63 -5.14 -14.76
CA ILE A 58 -3.62 -3.82 -15.42
C ILE A 58 -2.27 -3.58 -16.12
N GLY A 59 -1.16 -3.84 -15.45
CA GLY A 59 0.18 -3.71 -16.04
C GLY A 59 0.35 -4.58 -17.28
N PHE A 60 -0.13 -5.83 -17.22
CA PHE A 60 -0.11 -6.75 -18.36
C PHE A 60 -0.99 -6.24 -19.51
N THR A 61 -2.20 -5.75 -19.25
CA THR A 61 -3.07 -5.21 -20.30
C THR A 61 -2.48 -3.98 -20.98
N ILE A 62 -1.87 -3.08 -20.22
CA ILE A 62 -1.20 -1.89 -20.78
C ILE A 62 -0.02 -2.32 -21.66
N TYR A 63 0.77 -3.29 -21.19
CA TYR A 63 1.88 -3.82 -21.97
C TYR A 63 1.41 -4.45 -23.29
N GLN A 64 0.35 -5.25 -23.27
CA GLN A 64 -0.24 -5.83 -24.49
C GLN A 64 -0.73 -4.76 -25.47
N GLN A 65 -1.40 -3.71 -24.98
CA GLN A 65 -1.83 -2.58 -25.80
C GLN A 65 -0.67 -1.78 -26.39
N SER A 66 0.49 -1.72 -25.71
CA SER A 66 1.66 -1.01 -26.22
C SER A 66 2.38 -1.74 -27.37
N ILE A 67 2.15 -3.05 -27.51
CA ILE A 67 2.77 -3.89 -28.54
C ILE A 67 1.90 -4.01 -29.79
N THR A 68 0.60 -3.77 -29.65
CA THR A 68 -0.39 -3.82 -30.75
C THR A 68 -0.53 -2.47 -31.42
#